data_AF-A0A822AC31-F1
#
_entry.id   AF-A0A822AC31-F1
#
_cell.length_a   1.000
_cell.length_b   1.000
_cell.length_c   1.000
_cell.angle_alpha   90.00
_cell.angle_beta   90.00
_cell.angle_gamma   90.00
#
_symmetry.space_group_name_H-M   'P 1'
#
loop_
_entity.id
_entity.type
_entity.pdbx_description
1 polymer ?
#
loop_
_entity_poly.entity_id
_entity_poly.type
_entity_poly.pdbx_seq_one_letter_code
_entity_poly.pdbx_strand_id
1 'polypeptide(L)' 'MVGLTLLAKLNRIICAAKHTDPQVPFGGVNVIFFGDYLQYRPVYDVPLHTDFT' A
#
# COMPACT_ATOMS: atom_id res chain seq x y z
N MET A 1 -1.08 -0.71 12.13
CA MET A 1 0.05 -0.68 11.18
C MET A 1 -0.40 -1.29 9.86
N VAL A 2 -0.23 -0.57 8.75
CA VAL A 2 -0.64 -1.03 7.41
C VAL A 2 0.51 -1.81 6.77
N GLY A 3 0.27 -3.07 6.40
CA GLY A 3 1.25 -3.89 5.70
C GLY A 3 1.03 -3.92 4.18
N LEU A 4 2.05 -4.40 3.47
CA LEU A 4 2.07 -4.44 2.01
C LEU A 4 0.96 -5.32 1.41
N THR A 5 0.55 -6.39 2.10
CA THR A 5 -0.54 -7.26 1.62
C THR A 5 -1.87 -6.50 1.58
N LEU A 6 -2.14 -5.68 2.60
CA LEU A 6 -3.33 -4.84 2.65
C LEU A 6 -3.32 -3.76 1.55
N LEU A 7 -2.17 -3.11 1.35
CA LEU A 7 -1.96 -2.11 0.28
C LEU A 7 -2.16 -2.72 -1.11
N ALA A 8 -1.64 -3.93 -1.36
CA ALA A 8 -1.82 -4.63 -2.64
C ALA A 8 -3.29 -4.98 -2.91
N LYS A 9 -4.03 -5.42 -1.88
CA LYS A 9 -5.47 -5.67 -1.99
C LYS A 9 -6.24 -4.40 -2.32
N LEU A 10 -5.90 -3.28 -1.66
CA LEU A 10 -6.52 -1.98 -1.95
C LEU A 10 -6.26 -1.54 -3.39
N ASN A 11 -5.01 -1.63 -3.86
CA ASN A 11 -4.65 -1.34 -5.25
C ASN A 11 -5.49 -2.17 -6.23
N ARG A 12 -5.58 -3.48 -6.01
CA ARG A 12 -6.35 -4.39 -6.87
C ARG A 12 -7.83 -4.02 -6.92
N ILE A 13 -8.45 -3.70 -5.78
CA ILE A 13 -9.87 -3.32 -5.72
C ILE A 13 -10.10 -2.01 -6.49
N ILE A 14 -9.24 -1.01 -6.31
CA ILE A 14 -9.39 0.29 -6.97
C ILE A 14 -9.20 0.14 -8.49
N CYS A 15 -8.15 -0.57 -8.93
CA CYS A 15 -7.92 -0.78 -10.36
C CYS A 15 -9.06 -1.55 -11.02
N ALA A 16 -9.61 -2.56 -10.34
CA ALA A 16 -10.77 -3.31 -10.83
C ALA A 16 -12.01 -2.41 -10.93
N ALA A 17 -12.30 -1.61 -9.90
CA ALA A 17 -13.47 -0.73 -9.87
C ALA A 17 -13.41 0.37 -10.94
N LYS A 18 -12.21 0.90 -11.23
CA LYS A 18 -12.01 1.97 -12.22
C LYS A 18 -11.75 1.46 -13.65
N HIS A 19 -11.69 0.14 -13.86
CA HIS A 19 -11.31 -0.47 -15.13
C HIS A 19 -10.01 0.12 -15.71
N THR A 20 -9.01 0.36 -14.85
CA THR A 20 -7.72 0.92 -15.26
C THR A 20 -6.71 -0.19 -15.53
N ASP A 21 -5.70 0.12 -16.36
CA ASP A 21 -4.55 -0.75 -16.56
C ASP A 21 -3.92 -1.12 -15.19
N PRO A 22 -3.69 -2.41 -14.89
CA PRO A 22 -3.00 -2.87 -13.69
C PRO A 22 -1.62 -2.24 -13.44
N GLN A 23 -0.97 -1.71 -14.49
CA GLN A 23 0.30 -0.99 -14.38
C GLN A 23 0.13 0.42 -13.78
N VAL A 24 -1.08 0.97 -13.76
CA VAL A 24 -1.36 2.28 -13.17
C VAL A 24 -1.60 2.10 -11.66
N PRO A 25 -0.72 2.62 -10.79
CA PRO A 25 -0.86 2.47 -9.35
C PRO A 25 -2.16 3.11 -8.85
N PHE A 26 -2.86 2.40 -7.98
CA PHE A 26 -4.14 2.78 -7.36
C PHE A 26 -5.16 3.30 -8.38
N GLY A 27 -5.15 2.78 -9.60
CA GLY A 27 -5.99 3.23 -10.71
C GLY A 27 -5.90 4.74 -10.99
N GLY A 28 -4.73 5.34 -10.76
CA GLY A 28 -4.48 6.77 -10.97
C GLY A 28 -5.04 7.67 -9.87
N VAL A 29 -5.41 7.11 -8.72
CA VAL A 29 -5.74 7.89 -7.53
C VAL A 29 -4.44 8.47 -6.96
N ASN A 30 -4.44 9.77 -6.65
CA ASN A 30 -3.33 10.39 -5.95
C ASN A 30 -3.34 9.93 -4.49
N VAL A 31 -2.32 9.17 -4.08
CA VAL A 31 -2.21 8.57 -2.74
C VAL A 31 -1.11 9.27 -1.95
N ILE A 32 -1.46 9.73 -0.75
CA ILE A 32 -0.52 10.32 0.19
C ILE A 32 -0.32 9.33 1.34
N PHE A 33 0.89 8.79 1.47
CA PHE A 33 1.28 7.99 2.63
C PHE A 33 1.84 8.90 3.72
N PHE A 34 1.28 8.81 4.92
CA PHE A 34 1.73 9.56 6.08
C PHE A 34 1.58 8.69 7.33
N GLY A 35 2.62 8.69 8.16
CA GLY A 35 2.66 7.93 9.41
C GLY A 35 4.05 7.89 10.01
N ASP A 36 4.12 7.47 11.27
CA ASP A 36 5.38 7.19 11.95
C ASP A 36 5.75 5.72 11.75
N TYR A 37 6.86 5.47 11.06
CA TYR A 37 7.34 4.14 10.74
C TYR A 37 8.14 3.49 11.88
N LEU A 38 8.49 4.22 12.95
CA LEU A 38 9.08 3.66 14.17
C LEU A 38 8.04 3.00 15.08
N GLN A 39 6.76 3.01 14.70
CA GLN A 39 5.70 2.26 15.37
C GLN A 39 5.86 0.73 15.16
N TYR A 40 4.99 -0.02 15.81
CA TYR A 40 5.04 -1.48 16.01
C TYR A 40 5.10 -2.47 14.84
N ARG A 41 5.52 -2.21 13.61
CA ARG A 41 5.40 -3.18 12.47
C ARG A 41 3.97 -3.75 12.22
N PRO A 42 3.63 -4.11 10.98
CA PRO A 42 2.38 -4.81 10.69
C PRO A 42 2.39 -6.24 11.26
N VAL A 43 1.27 -6.68 11.82
CA VAL A 43 1.12 -8.05 12.35
C VAL A 43 1.00 -9.03 11.18
N TYR A 44 1.90 -10.02 11.11
CA TYR A 44 1.98 -11.02 10.02
C TYR A 44 2.13 -10.44 8.60
N ASP A 45 2.68 -9.23 8.46
CA ASP A 45 2.83 -8.57 7.15
C ASP A 45 4.12 -7.72 7.12
N VAL A 46 4.54 -7.34 5.91
CA VAL A 46 5.78 -6.59 5.70
C VAL A 46 5.49 -5.09 5.80
N PRO A 47 6.32 -4.29 6.49
CA PRO A 47 6.18 -2.84 6.54
C PRO A 47 6.47 -2.19 5.18
N LEU A 48 5.89 -1.01 4.94
CA LEU A 48 6.06 -0.25 3.70
C LEU A 48 7.49 0.30 3.53
N HIS A 49 8.17 0.63 4.62
CA HIS A 49 9.58 0.98 4.61
C HIS A 49 10.37 -0.03 5.45
N THR A 50 11.52 -0.42 4.94
CA THR A 50 12.55 -1.17 5.67
C THR A 50 13.53 -0.17 6.28
N ASP A 51 14.10 -0.52 7.44
CA ASP A 51 15.11 0.28 8.12
C ASP A 51 16.30 0.60 7.19
N PHE A 52 16.96 1.74 7.44
CA PHE A 52 18.20 2.14 6.77
C PHE A 52 19.33 1.15 7.13
N THR A 53 19.56 0.13 6.30
CA THR A 53 20.85 -0.58 6.26
C THR A 53 21.86 0.20 5.46
#